data_AF-A0A929K7G6-F1
#
_entry.id   AF-A0A929K7G6-F1
#
_cell.length_a   1.000
_cell.length_b   1.000
_cell.length_c   1.000
_cell.angle_alpha   90.00
_cell.angle_beta   90.00
_cell.angle_gamma   90.00
#
_symmetry.space_group_name_H-M   'P 1'
#
loop_
_entity.id
_entity.type
_entity.pdbx_description
1 polymer ?
#
loop_
_entity_poly.entity_id
_entity_poly.type
_entity_poly.pdbx_seq_one_letter_code
_entity_poly.pdbx_strand_id
1 'polypeptide(L)'
;ADLSDVINEGEFVPGTLVSKVDGKLLAGTFTGKIKPGFWYSKSFFGKYGLTVPQTWDELVTLLQKIKMVPGIEAPIASGNGTGWPLSDVTEHFLISFGGPALQKDLIAGNVKWESNIVKGIFEKLVFLLKSEYFSEPAEWTTILKQWEKGEYALYFMGSWITGMV
;
A
#
# COMPACT_ATOMS: atom_id res chain seq x y z
N ALA A 1 29.22 15.48 -0.66
CA ALA A 1 28.99 16.90 -0.42
C ALA A 1 28.13 17.02 0.83
N ASP A 2 28.40 17.97 1.71
CA ASP A 2 27.52 18.29 2.83
C ASP A 2 26.71 19.52 2.44
N LEU A 3 25.38 19.43 2.53
CA LEU A 3 24.44 20.49 2.14
C LEU A 3 23.94 21.30 3.35
N SER A 4 24.53 21.12 4.53
CA SER A 4 24.11 21.83 5.75
C SER A 4 24.23 23.36 5.64
N ASP A 5 25.11 23.86 4.77
CA ASP A 5 25.24 25.30 4.49
C ASP A 5 24.23 25.82 3.44
N VAL A 6 23.50 24.91 2.78
CA VAL A 6 22.55 25.22 1.69
C VAL A 6 21.11 24.98 2.13
N ILE A 7 20.88 23.97 2.97
CA ILE A 7 19.54 23.54 3.40
C ILE A 7 19.34 23.92 4.86
N ASN A 8 18.35 24.76 5.11
CA ASN A 8 17.88 25.06 6.45
C ASN A 8 16.84 24.04 6.90
N GLU A 9 17.18 23.18 7.87
CA GLU A 9 16.28 22.14 8.37
C GLU A 9 14.98 22.69 8.98
N GLY A 10 15.01 23.91 9.51
CA GLY A 10 13.84 24.56 10.09
C GLY A 10 12.74 24.90 9.08
N GLU A 11 13.05 24.87 7.78
CA GLU A 11 12.09 25.10 6.70
C GLU A 11 11.32 23.83 6.29
N PHE A 12 11.71 22.67 6.84
CA PHE A 12 11.10 21.38 6.53
C PHE A 12 10.17 20.91 7.65
N VAL A 13 9.15 20.15 7.28
CA VAL A 13 8.28 19.49 8.27
C VAL A 13 9.14 18.54 9.11
N PRO A 14 9.01 18.56 10.46
CA PRO A 14 9.80 17.70 11.34
C PRO A 14 9.76 16.23 10.92
N GLY A 15 10.94 15.60 10.85
CA GLY A 15 11.08 14.19 10.48
C GLY A 15 11.07 13.89 8.98
N THR A 16 10.90 14.89 8.10
CA THR A 16 10.92 14.68 6.64
C THR A 16 12.33 14.62 6.05
N LEU A 17 13.34 15.19 6.73
CA LEU A 17 14.73 15.12 6.32
C LEU A 17 15.38 13.82 6.85
N VAL A 18 15.25 12.76 6.07
CA VAL A 18 15.83 11.43 6.37
C VAL A 18 17.17 11.20 5.65
N SER A 19 17.64 12.15 4.86
CA SER A 19 18.83 12.03 3.99
C SER A 19 20.14 12.40 4.68
N LYS A 20 20.26 12.06 5.97
CA LYS A 20 21.52 12.22 6.73
C LYS A 20 22.27 10.90 6.76
N VAL A 21 23.52 10.91 6.31
CA VAL A 21 24.44 9.76 6.41
C VAL A 21 25.68 10.26 7.15
N ASP A 22 26.06 9.55 8.22
CA ASP A 22 27.17 9.93 9.11
C ASP A 22 27.10 11.39 9.60
N GLY A 23 25.87 11.86 9.89
CA GLY A 23 25.60 13.21 10.36
C GLY A 23 25.59 14.30 9.27
N LYS A 24 25.98 13.98 8.03
CA LYS A 24 26.02 14.95 6.91
C LYS A 24 24.69 14.99 6.18
N LEU A 25 24.18 16.19 5.92
CA LEU A 25 22.96 16.37 5.15
C LEU A 25 23.27 16.25 3.66
N LEU A 26 22.75 15.22 3.00
CA LEU A 26 23.09 14.93 1.60
C LEU A 26 22.00 15.35 0.60
N ALA A 27 20.76 15.53 1.06
CA ALA A 27 19.64 15.94 0.22
C ALA A 27 18.52 16.60 1.04
N GLY A 28 17.73 17.44 0.37
CA GLY A 28 16.49 18.00 0.89
C GLY A 28 15.26 17.23 0.38
N THR A 29 14.20 17.18 1.18
CA THR A 29 12.97 16.48 0.81
C THR A 29 12.07 17.37 -0.06
N PHE A 30 11.90 17.01 -1.34
CA PHE A 30 11.06 17.79 -2.25
C PHE A 30 9.56 17.44 -2.17
N THR A 31 9.23 16.15 -2.05
CA THR A 31 7.83 15.69 -1.97
C THR A 31 7.71 14.49 -1.05
N GLY A 32 6.66 14.48 -0.23
CA GLY A 32 6.19 13.28 0.46
C GLY A 32 5.13 12.56 -0.38
N LYS A 33 5.13 11.23 -0.36
CA LYS A 33 4.06 10.40 -0.92
C LYS A 33 3.59 9.43 0.16
N ILE A 34 2.28 9.33 0.33
CA ILE A 34 1.68 8.30 1.17
C ILE A 34 1.73 6.98 0.41
N LYS A 35 2.39 6.00 1.02
CA LYS A 35 2.48 4.61 0.57
C LYS A 35 2.22 3.67 1.75
N PRO A 36 1.68 2.48 1.46
CA PRO A 36 0.63 2.24 0.47
C PRO A 36 -0.69 1.91 1.18
N GLY A 37 -1.80 1.93 0.44
CA GLY A 37 -3.12 1.67 1.00
C GLY A 37 -4.15 1.40 -0.09
N PHE A 38 -5.35 1.00 0.34
CA PHE A 38 -6.47 0.76 -0.57
C PHE A 38 -7.17 2.06 -0.93
N TRP A 39 -7.15 2.39 -2.21
CA TRP A 39 -8.05 3.37 -2.82
C TRP A 39 -9.41 2.74 -3.05
N TYR A 40 -10.47 3.52 -2.88
CA TYR A 40 -11.83 3.11 -3.16
C TYR A 40 -12.63 4.24 -3.81
N SER A 41 -13.61 3.88 -4.64
CA SER A 41 -14.53 4.84 -5.23
C SER A 41 -15.71 5.09 -4.29
N LYS A 42 -15.90 6.35 -3.85
CA LYS A 42 -17.04 6.74 -3.00
C LYS A 42 -18.38 6.51 -3.70
N SER A 43 -18.46 6.73 -5.00
CA SER A 43 -19.69 6.50 -5.77
C SER A 43 -20.01 5.00 -5.86
N PHE A 44 -19.00 4.15 -6.03
CA PHE A 44 -19.17 2.69 -5.98
C PHE A 44 -19.65 2.25 -4.59
N PHE A 45 -19.01 2.73 -3.53
CA PHE A 45 -19.39 2.38 -2.15
C PHE A 45 -20.82 2.85 -1.83
N GLY A 46 -21.19 4.07 -2.23
CA GLY A 46 -22.54 4.59 -2.07
C GLY A 46 -23.58 3.77 -2.84
N LYS A 47 -23.29 3.40 -4.10
CA LYS A 47 -24.19 2.59 -4.95
C LYS A 47 -24.51 1.23 -4.35
N TYR A 48 -23.53 0.59 -3.72
CA TYR A 48 -23.67 -0.77 -3.16
C TYR A 48 -23.80 -0.82 -1.63
N GLY A 49 -23.96 0.33 -0.96
CA GLY A 49 -24.13 0.40 0.49
C GLY A 49 -22.93 -0.15 1.28
N LEU A 50 -21.71 0.06 0.77
CA LEU A 50 -20.48 -0.43 1.36
C LEU A 50 -19.88 0.60 2.34
N THR A 51 -19.20 0.12 3.37
CA THR A 51 -18.55 0.94 4.40
C THR A 51 -17.05 0.66 4.45
N VAL A 52 -16.26 1.68 4.77
CA VAL A 52 -14.80 1.54 4.92
C VAL A 52 -14.50 0.70 6.17
N PRO A 53 -13.75 -0.41 6.05
CA PRO A 53 -13.51 -1.32 7.15
C PRO A 53 -12.47 -0.75 8.11
N GLN A 54 -12.65 -1.00 9.41
CA GLN A 54 -11.73 -0.59 10.48
C GLN A 54 -10.93 -1.76 11.04
N THR A 55 -11.37 -2.99 10.78
CA THR A 55 -10.75 -4.22 11.27
C THR A 55 -10.49 -5.21 10.14
N TRP A 56 -9.67 -6.22 10.42
CA TRP A 56 -9.41 -7.32 9.48
C TRP A 56 -10.70 -8.06 9.09
N ASP A 57 -11.55 -8.38 10.06
CA ASP A 57 -12.78 -9.13 9.81
C ASP A 57 -13.80 -8.31 9.01
N GLU A 58 -13.86 -7.00 9.26
CA GLU A 58 -14.63 -6.06 8.46
C GLU A 58 -14.09 -5.97 7.02
N LEU A 59 -12.76 -5.96 6.84
CA LEU A 59 -12.14 -5.98 5.52
C LEU A 59 -12.53 -7.26 4.77
N VAL A 60 -12.41 -8.43 5.40
CA VAL A 60 -12.80 -9.70 4.77
C VAL A 60 -14.29 -9.70 4.42
N THR A 61 -15.15 -9.21 5.31
CA THR A 61 -16.60 -9.07 5.05
C THR A 61 -16.88 -8.12 3.88
N LEU A 62 -16.15 -7.00 3.80
CA LEU A 62 -16.26 -6.07 2.68
C LEU A 62 -15.87 -6.74 1.35
N LEU A 63 -14.76 -7.48 1.32
CA LEU A 63 -14.28 -8.17 0.12
C LEU A 63 -15.29 -9.23 -0.34
N GLN A 64 -15.91 -9.96 0.59
CA GLN A 64 -17.01 -10.88 0.28
C GLN A 64 -18.19 -10.17 -0.38
N LYS A 65 -18.63 -9.03 0.18
CA LYS A 65 -19.71 -8.22 -0.39
C LYS A 65 -19.39 -7.73 -1.79
N ILE A 66 -18.17 -7.22 -2.00
CA ILE A 66 -17.73 -6.74 -3.31
C ILE A 66 -17.67 -7.88 -4.33
N LYS A 67 -17.20 -9.08 -3.95
CA LYS A 67 -17.12 -10.25 -4.85
C LYS A 67 -18.50 -10.68 -5.37
N MET A 68 -19.58 -10.35 -4.65
CA MET A 68 -20.96 -10.63 -5.07
C MET A 68 -21.56 -9.54 -5.97
N VAL A 69 -20.85 -8.44 -6.23
CA VAL A 69 -21.35 -7.35 -7.10
C VAL A 69 -21.28 -7.79 -8.57
N PRO A 70 -22.39 -7.70 -9.34
CA PRO A 70 -22.39 -8.06 -10.75
C PRO A 70 -21.36 -7.26 -11.56
N GLY A 71 -20.57 -7.96 -12.38
CA GLY A 71 -19.55 -7.37 -13.25
C GLY A 71 -18.19 -7.12 -12.59
N ILE A 72 -18.03 -7.43 -11.29
CA ILE A 72 -16.75 -7.38 -10.60
C ILE A 72 -16.12 -8.77 -10.62
N GLU A 73 -14.97 -8.90 -11.28
CA GLU A 73 -14.20 -10.15 -11.33
C GLU A 73 -13.52 -10.45 -9.98
N ALA A 74 -12.87 -9.43 -9.40
CA ALA A 74 -12.22 -9.51 -8.11
C ALA A 74 -12.40 -8.20 -7.32
N PRO A 75 -12.55 -8.25 -5.99
CA PRO A 75 -12.66 -7.06 -5.15
C PRO A 75 -11.49 -6.07 -5.23
N ILE A 76 -10.26 -6.60 -5.25
CA ILE A 76 -9.01 -5.83 -5.24
C ILE A 76 -8.31 -5.98 -6.57
N ALA A 77 -8.02 -4.86 -7.23
CA ALA A 77 -7.21 -4.85 -8.43
C ALA A 77 -5.72 -5.01 -8.08
N SER A 78 -5.06 -5.95 -8.77
CA SER A 78 -3.63 -6.23 -8.64
C SER A 78 -2.85 -5.47 -9.71
N GLY A 79 -2.32 -4.30 -9.35
CA GLY A 79 -1.34 -3.60 -10.18
C GLY A 79 -0.01 -4.35 -10.18
N ASN A 80 0.68 -4.33 -11.31
CA ASN A 80 2.03 -4.83 -11.49
C ASN A 80 2.83 -3.89 -12.42
N GLY A 81 4.15 -4.03 -12.40
CA GLY A 81 5.08 -3.33 -13.29
C GLY A 81 6.33 -4.18 -13.37
N THR A 82 7.45 -3.67 -12.86
CA THR A 82 8.65 -4.48 -12.57
C THR A 82 8.57 -5.18 -11.21
N GLY A 83 7.35 -5.47 -10.70
CA GLY A 83 7.10 -6.16 -9.42
C GLY A 83 6.88 -5.26 -8.20
N TRP A 84 7.27 -3.97 -8.24
CA TRP A 84 7.18 -3.08 -7.08
C TRP A 84 5.77 -2.86 -6.51
N PRO A 85 4.66 -2.87 -7.28
CA PRO A 85 3.34 -2.70 -6.67
C PRO A 85 2.97 -3.87 -5.74
N LEU A 86 3.46 -5.08 -6.05
CA LEU A 86 3.22 -6.28 -5.24
C LEU A 86 4.10 -6.29 -3.98
N SER A 87 5.31 -5.72 -4.05
CA SER A 87 6.10 -5.50 -2.83
C SER A 87 5.43 -4.48 -1.91
N ASP A 88 4.85 -3.40 -2.46
CA ASP A 88 4.09 -2.40 -1.68
C ASP A 88 2.93 -3.09 -0.89
N VAL A 89 2.21 -4.04 -1.49
CA VAL A 89 1.16 -4.83 -0.80
C VAL A 89 1.75 -5.60 0.38
N THR A 90 2.87 -6.28 0.14
CA THR A 90 3.53 -7.11 1.15
C THR A 90 4.03 -6.27 2.33
N GLU A 91 4.70 -5.15 2.05
CA GLU A 91 5.22 -4.22 3.05
C GLU A 91 4.11 -3.63 3.92
N HIS A 92 2.95 -3.32 3.33
CA HIS A 92 1.81 -2.84 4.10
C HIS A 92 1.26 -3.87 5.08
N PHE A 93 1.18 -5.14 4.69
CA PHE A 93 0.73 -6.18 5.61
C PHE A 93 1.71 -6.33 6.78
N LEU A 94 3.02 -6.28 6.51
CA LEU A 94 4.05 -6.30 7.54
C LEU A 94 3.91 -5.12 8.51
N ILE A 95 3.71 -3.90 8.00
CA ILE A 95 3.57 -2.71 8.83
C ILE A 95 2.24 -2.71 9.58
N SER A 96 1.12 -3.08 8.94
CA SER A 96 -0.21 -3.06 9.54
C SER A 96 -0.39 -4.08 10.67
N PHE A 97 0.23 -5.26 10.56
CA PHE A 97 0.08 -6.34 11.54
C PHE A 97 1.29 -6.52 12.47
N GLY A 98 2.49 -6.13 12.04
CA GLY A 98 3.72 -6.22 12.83
C GLY A 98 4.26 -4.87 13.33
N GLY A 99 3.69 -3.75 12.85
CA GLY A 99 4.13 -2.40 13.19
C GLY A 99 5.36 -1.95 12.38
N PRO A 100 5.64 -0.63 12.37
CA PRO A 100 6.78 -0.07 11.65
C PRO A 100 8.14 -0.53 12.19
N ALA A 101 8.21 -0.99 13.45
CA ALA A 101 9.43 -1.54 14.03
C ALA A 101 9.83 -2.88 13.36
N LEU A 102 8.87 -3.78 13.11
CA LEU A 102 9.13 -5.04 12.43
C LEU A 102 9.74 -4.82 11.04
N GLN A 103 9.18 -3.88 10.27
CA GLN A 103 9.72 -3.53 8.94
C GLN A 103 11.18 -3.06 9.03
N LYS A 104 11.50 -2.20 10.02
CA LYS A 104 12.87 -1.72 10.24
C LYS A 104 13.82 -2.86 10.64
N ASP A 105 13.37 -3.77 11.50
CA ASP A 105 14.16 -4.92 11.93
C ASP A 105 14.38 -5.94 10.80
N LEU A 106 13.42 -6.12 9.90
CA LEU A 106 13.61 -6.92 8.67
C LEU A 106 14.65 -6.30 7.75
N ILE A 107 14.60 -4.97 7.53
CA ILE A 107 15.58 -4.23 6.73
C ILE A 107 16.98 -4.33 7.35
N ALA A 108 17.09 -4.20 8.66
CA ALA A 108 18.35 -4.29 9.40
C ALA A 108 18.88 -5.73 9.53
N GLY A 109 18.08 -6.75 9.18
CA GLY A 109 18.43 -8.16 9.36
C GLY A 109 18.35 -8.67 10.81
N ASN A 110 17.75 -7.89 11.71
CA ASN A 110 17.53 -8.27 13.12
C ASN A 110 16.44 -9.35 13.25
N VAL A 111 15.48 -9.36 12.31
CA VAL A 111 14.43 -10.38 12.21
C VAL A 111 14.59 -11.13 10.90
N LYS A 112 14.45 -12.46 10.95
CA LYS A 112 14.45 -13.31 9.76
C LYS A 112 13.08 -13.31 9.09
N TRP A 113 13.07 -13.32 7.75
CA TRP A 113 11.86 -13.44 6.94
C TRP A 113 11.10 -14.75 7.19
N GLU A 114 11.78 -15.80 7.63
CA GLU A 114 11.18 -17.12 7.93
C GLU A 114 10.63 -17.23 9.38
N SER A 115 10.68 -16.15 10.16
CA SER A 115 10.18 -16.12 11.54
C SER A 115 8.66 -16.32 11.61
N ASN A 116 8.17 -16.79 12.77
CA ASN A 116 6.75 -17.07 12.96
C ASN A 116 5.87 -15.81 12.86
N ILE A 117 6.37 -14.66 13.29
CA ILE A 117 5.64 -13.39 13.16
C ILE A 117 5.44 -13.03 11.70
N VAL A 118 6.47 -13.15 10.85
CA VAL A 118 6.36 -12.89 9.41
C VAL A 118 5.41 -13.90 8.77
N LYS A 119 5.58 -15.19 9.04
CA LYS A 119 4.69 -16.24 8.52
C LYS A 119 3.22 -15.98 8.84
N GLY A 120 2.87 -15.66 10.09
CA GLY A 120 1.49 -15.37 10.48
C GLY A 120 0.89 -14.15 9.78
N ILE A 121 1.70 -13.14 9.44
CA ILE A 121 1.26 -12.01 8.62
C ILE A 121 1.02 -12.45 7.17
N PHE A 122 1.94 -13.24 6.60
CA PHE A 122 1.80 -13.77 5.24
C PHE A 122 0.60 -14.71 5.09
N GLU A 123 0.20 -15.45 6.14
CA GLU A 123 -1.02 -16.27 6.13
C GLU A 123 -2.27 -15.44 5.79
N LYS A 124 -2.34 -14.17 6.24
CA LYS A 124 -3.42 -13.26 5.86
C LYS A 124 -3.41 -12.94 4.38
N LEU A 125 -2.24 -12.66 3.80
CA LEU A 125 -2.11 -12.41 2.36
C LEU A 125 -2.45 -13.67 1.55
N VAL A 126 -1.96 -14.83 1.96
CA VAL A 126 -2.28 -16.13 1.35
C VAL A 126 -3.78 -16.42 1.40
N PHE A 127 -4.45 -16.08 2.51
CA PHE A 127 -5.91 -16.20 2.62
C PHE A 127 -6.64 -15.34 1.58
N LEU A 128 -6.24 -14.07 1.39
CA LEU A 128 -6.85 -13.21 0.39
C LEU A 128 -6.64 -13.72 -1.04
N LEU A 129 -5.43 -14.22 -1.34
CA LEU A 129 -5.09 -14.81 -2.64
C LEU A 129 -5.91 -16.09 -2.91
N LYS A 130 -5.96 -17.02 -1.95
CA LYS A 130 -6.75 -18.26 -2.08
C LYS A 130 -8.25 -18.03 -2.15
N SER A 131 -8.73 -16.92 -1.60
CA SER A 131 -10.13 -16.51 -1.68
C SER A 131 -10.44 -15.78 -3.01
N GLU A 132 -9.44 -15.62 -3.88
CA GLU A 132 -9.52 -14.89 -5.16
C GLU A 132 -10.06 -13.47 -4.95
N TYR A 133 -9.60 -12.80 -3.88
CA TYR A 133 -9.98 -11.40 -3.64
C TYR A 133 -9.13 -10.41 -4.43
N PHE A 134 -7.96 -10.85 -4.89
CA PHE A 134 -7.09 -10.12 -5.79
C PHE A 134 -7.35 -10.56 -7.24
N SER A 135 -7.37 -9.61 -8.17
CA SER A 135 -7.36 -9.90 -9.60
C SER A 135 -6.02 -10.52 -10.01
N GLU A 136 -5.98 -11.09 -11.21
CA GLU A 136 -4.71 -11.36 -11.87
C GLU A 136 -3.88 -10.07 -11.99
N PRO A 137 -2.54 -10.14 -11.80
CA PRO A 137 -1.69 -8.96 -11.92
C PRO A 137 -1.64 -8.45 -13.37
N ALA A 138 -1.89 -7.16 -13.56
CA ALA A 138 -1.73 -6.48 -14.85
C ALA A 138 -0.94 -5.18 -14.68
N GLU A 139 -0.50 -4.58 -15.79
CA GLU A 139 0.24 -3.31 -15.75
C GLU A 139 -0.54 -2.24 -14.94
N TRP A 140 0.13 -1.59 -13.99
CA TRP A 140 -0.52 -0.77 -12.97
C TRP A 140 -1.22 0.47 -13.53
N THR A 141 -0.71 1.10 -14.58
CA THR A 141 -1.43 2.22 -15.25
C THR A 141 -2.66 1.73 -16.02
N THR A 142 -2.67 0.48 -16.47
CA THR A 142 -3.85 -0.16 -17.07
C THR A 142 -4.90 -0.41 -16.00
N ILE A 143 -4.52 -1.00 -14.87
CA ILE A 143 -5.40 -1.19 -13.71
C ILE A 143 -5.98 0.13 -13.22
N LEU A 144 -5.17 1.21 -13.18
CA LEU A 144 -5.64 2.54 -12.79
C LEU A 144 -6.84 2.97 -13.65
N LYS A 145 -6.73 2.88 -14.98
CA LYS A 145 -7.82 3.24 -15.91
C LYS A 145 -9.06 2.36 -15.75
N GLN A 146 -8.89 1.09 -15.43
CA GLN A 146 -10.00 0.16 -15.20
C GLN A 146 -10.72 0.45 -13.88
N TRP A 147 -9.95 0.72 -12.83
CA TRP A 147 -10.47 1.12 -11.53
C TRP A 147 -11.26 2.43 -11.61
N GLU A 148 -10.78 3.43 -12.37
CA GLU A 148 -11.52 4.67 -12.64
C GLU A 148 -12.87 4.44 -13.33
N LYS A 149 -12.95 3.44 -14.22
CA LYS A 149 -14.19 3.02 -14.89
C LYS A 149 -15.12 2.22 -13.98
N GLY A 150 -14.69 1.88 -12.76
CA GLY A 150 -15.46 1.09 -11.81
C GLY A 150 -15.43 -0.42 -12.06
N GLU A 151 -14.45 -0.91 -12.82
CA GLU A 151 -14.24 -2.36 -13.06
C GLU A 151 -13.73 -3.08 -11.81
N TYR A 152 -13.12 -2.33 -10.88
CA TYR A 152 -12.67 -2.81 -9.57
C TYR A 152 -13.13 -1.86 -8.46
N ALA A 153 -13.43 -2.40 -7.28
CA ALA A 153 -13.86 -1.59 -6.15
C ALA A 153 -12.67 -0.99 -5.39
N LEU A 154 -11.62 -1.79 -5.19
CA LEU A 154 -10.43 -1.44 -4.43
C LEU A 154 -9.19 -1.50 -5.31
N TYR A 155 -8.30 -0.53 -5.16
CA TYR A 155 -6.99 -0.55 -5.81
C TYR A 155 -5.89 -0.23 -4.81
N PHE A 156 -4.93 -1.14 -4.66
CA PHE A 156 -3.81 -0.95 -3.75
C PHE A 156 -2.69 -0.20 -4.45
N MET A 157 -2.47 1.07 -4.07
CA MET A 157 -1.46 1.92 -4.71
C MET A 157 -1.12 3.12 -3.82
N GLY A 158 -0.03 3.82 -4.11
CA GLY A 158 0.27 5.05 -3.37
C GLY A 158 -0.28 6.32 -4.01
N SER A 159 -0.26 7.39 -3.21
CA SER A 159 -0.93 8.66 -3.48
C SER A 159 -0.54 9.40 -4.77
N TRP A 160 0.54 9.05 -5.45
CA TRP A 160 0.88 9.69 -6.73
C TRP A 160 -0.18 9.47 -7.80
N ILE A 161 -1.00 8.41 -7.72
CA ILE A 161 -2.08 8.20 -8.68
C ILE A 161 -3.07 9.36 -8.69
N THR A 162 -3.22 10.09 -7.59
CA THR A 162 -4.11 11.28 -7.52
C THR A 162 -3.67 12.43 -8.41
N GLY A 163 -2.41 12.45 -8.85
CA GLY A 163 -1.91 13.42 -9.84
C GLY A 163 -1.90 12.89 -11.26
N MET A 164 -2.40 11.67 -11.49
CA MET A 164 -2.44 11.00 -12.80
C MET A 164 -3.86 10.85 -13.35
N VAL A 165 -4.85 11.09 -12.48
CA VAL A 165 -6.29 11.02 -12.75
C VAL A 165 -6.87 12.42 -12.91
#